data_AF-A0A523T060-F1
#
_entry.id   AF-A0A523T060-F1
#
_cell.length_a   1.000
_cell.length_b   1.000
_cell.length_c   1.000
_cell.angle_alpha   90.00
_cell.angle_beta   90.00
_cell.angle_gamma   90.00
#
_symmetry.space_group_name_H-M   'P 1'
#
loop_
_entity.id
_entity.type
_entity.pdbx_description
1 polymer ?
#
loop_
_entity_poly.entity_id
_entity_poly.type
_entity_poly.pdbx_seq_one_letter_code
_entity_poly.pdbx_strand_id
1 'polypeptide(L)'
;MMAATGASGKTIIEGAAMEPEVVDVANFLIKCGANIKGTGTPIIEIKGRKKLTGTEHTIIPDRIEAGTFLMAAAITKGTVMLKECEPEHLTALINLLTEHGARIQAKKHTIHITAAKAPKPL
;
A
#
# COMPACT_ATOMS: atom_id res chain seq x y z
N MET A 1 -12.86 -7.92 9.06
CA MET A 1 -11.68 -7.89 9.97
C MET A 1 -12.01 -7.30 11.33
N MET A 2 -12.39 -6.02 11.43
CA MET A 2 -12.70 -5.37 12.71
C MET A 2 -13.71 -6.15 13.57
N ALA A 3 -14.86 -6.54 13.02
CA ALA A 3 -15.85 -7.34 13.75
C ALA A 3 -15.27 -8.64 14.33
N ALA A 4 -14.46 -9.36 13.56
CA ALA A 4 -13.83 -10.62 13.98
C ALA A 4 -12.83 -10.43 15.14
N THR A 5 -12.20 -9.26 15.26
CA THR A 5 -11.26 -9.01 16.37
C THR A 5 -11.93 -8.95 17.75
N GLY A 6 -13.20 -8.55 17.81
CA GLY A 6 -14.00 -8.53 19.05
C GLY A 6 -14.94 -9.72 19.21
N ALA A 7 -15.07 -10.58 18.20
CA ALA A 7 -15.93 -11.77 18.25
C ALA A 7 -15.35 -12.87 19.16
N SER A 8 -16.19 -13.83 19.55
CA SER A 8 -15.71 -15.04 20.23
C SER A 8 -15.27 -16.09 19.21
N GLY A 9 -14.09 -16.68 19.38
CA GLY A 9 -13.61 -17.80 18.57
C GLY A 9 -12.60 -17.44 17.48
N LYS A 10 -12.52 -18.27 16.44
CA LYS A 10 -11.64 -18.10 15.27
C LYS A 10 -12.49 -17.75 14.05
N THR A 11 -12.11 -16.72 13.32
CA THR A 11 -12.63 -16.37 11.99
C THR A 11 -11.54 -16.60 10.95
N ILE A 12 -11.91 -17.15 9.80
CA ILE A 12 -11.06 -17.26 8.63
C ILE A 12 -11.74 -16.47 7.50
N ILE A 13 -11.00 -15.56 6.88
CA ILE A 13 -11.44 -14.82 5.70
C ILE A 13 -10.68 -15.41 4.51
N GLU A 14 -11.40 -15.98 3.56
CA GLU A 14 -10.86 -16.50 2.30
C GLU A 14 -11.17 -15.54 1.16
N GLY A 15 -10.27 -15.44 0.18
CA GLY A 15 -10.40 -14.44 -0.90
C GLY A 15 -10.26 -13.01 -0.39
N ALA A 16 -9.46 -12.79 0.64
CA ALA A 16 -9.25 -11.47 1.23
C ALA A 16 -8.55 -10.52 0.25
N ALA A 17 -8.99 -9.27 0.27
CA ALA A 17 -8.30 -8.14 -0.33
C ALA A 17 -6.85 -8.03 0.20
N MET A 18 -5.89 -7.81 -0.72
CA MET A 18 -4.45 -7.77 -0.46
C MET A 18 -3.87 -6.34 -0.52
N GLU A 19 -4.74 -5.36 -0.71
CA GLU A 19 -4.39 -3.96 -0.81
C GLU A 19 -3.69 -3.46 0.46
N PRO A 20 -2.72 -2.54 0.34
CA PRO A 20 -1.95 -2.06 1.48
C PRO A 20 -2.81 -1.38 2.54
N GLU A 21 -3.96 -0.79 2.15
CA GLU A 21 -4.92 -0.21 3.10
C GLU A 21 -5.54 -1.28 4.03
N VAL A 22 -5.76 -2.50 3.52
CA VAL A 22 -6.28 -3.63 4.33
C VAL A 22 -5.19 -4.13 5.28
N VAL A 23 -3.95 -4.18 4.81
CA VAL A 23 -2.77 -4.53 5.63
C VAL A 23 -2.56 -3.51 6.74
N ASP A 24 -2.74 -2.22 6.46
CA ASP A 24 -2.54 -1.14 7.44
C ASP A 24 -3.54 -1.22 8.60
N VAL A 25 -4.84 -1.44 8.28
CA VAL A 25 -5.87 -1.68 9.30
C VAL A 25 -5.53 -2.92 10.14
N ALA A 26 -5.03 -3.99 9.52
CA ALA A 26 -4.63 -5.17 10.26
C ALA A 26 -3.45 -4.88 11.21
N ASN A 27 -2.45 -4.15 10.74
CA ASN A 27 -1.29 -3.74 11.53
C ASN A 27 -1.68 -2.83 12.70
N PHE A 28 -2.61 -1.89 12.48
CA PHE A 28 -3.20 -1.09 13.54
C PHE A 28 -3.88 -1.97 14.60
N LEU A 29 -4.75 -2.89 14.18
CA LEU A 29 -5.45 -3.79 15.11
C LEU A 29 -4.47 -4.70 15.88
N ILE A 30 -3.42 -5.19 15.22
CA ILE A 30 -2.34 -5.98 15.86
C ILE A 30 -1.63 -5.14 16.93
N LYS A 31 -1.29 -3.87 16.64
CA LYS A 31 -0.72 -2.94 17.64
C LYS A 31 -1.67 -2.69 18.82
N CYS A 32 -2.98 -2.71 18.59
CA CYS A 32 -4.01 -2.67 19.64
C CYS A 32 -4.19 -4.01 20.40
N GLY A 33 -3.41 -5.05 20.08
CA GLY A 33 -3.44 -6.35 20.75
C GLY A 33 -4.32 -7.43 20.08
N ALA A 34 -4.82 -7.19 18.87
CA ALA A 34 -5.55 -8.19 18.11
C ALA A 34 -4.64 -9.37 17.71
N ASN A 35 -5.22 -10.56 17.57
CA ASN A 35 -4.52 -11.74 17.07
C ASN A 35 -4.95 -12.01 15.62
N ILE A 36 -4.18 -11.46 14.69
CA ILE A 36 -4.42 -11.55 13.24
C ILE A 36 -3.17 -12.17 12.61
N LYS A 37 -3.36 -13.10 11.67
CA LYS A 37 -2.30 -13.72 10.86
C LYS A 37 -2.70 -13.72 9.39
N GLY A 38 -1.70 -13.80 8.50
CA GLY A 38 -1.93 -13.86 7.04
C GLY A 38 -2.25 -12.50 6.41
N THR A 39 -1.89 -11.39 7.06
CA THR A 39 -2.05 -10.04 6.52
C THR A 39 -1.30 -9.87 5.20
N GLY A 40 -1.94 -9.30 4.19
CA GLY A 40 -1.37 -9.17 2.84
C GLY A 40 -1.45 -10.45 2.01
N THR A 41 -2.18 -11.46 2.49
CA THR A 41 -2.43 -12.70 1.74
C THR A 41 -3.94 -12.90 1.53
N PRO A 42 -4.36 -13.75 0.59
CA PRO A 42 -5.77 -14.07 0.35
C PRO A 42 -6.48 -14.79 1.52
N ILE A 43 -5.73 -15.25 2.53
CA ILE A 43 -6.27 -15.96 3.69
C ILE A 43 -5.86 -15.25 4.97
N ILE A 44 -6.84 -14.68 5.67
CA ILE A 44 -6.61 -13.99 6.95
C ILE A 44 -7.26 -14.78 8.07
N GLU A 45 -6.45 -15.16 9.07
CA GLU A 45 -6.94 -15.81 10.29
C GLU A 45 -6.99 -14.82 11.45
N ILE A 46 -8.14 -14.77 12.14
CA ILE A 46 -8.36 -13.87 13.26
C ILE A 46 -8.86 -14.68 14.46
N LYS A 47 -8.16 -14.58 15.60
CA LYS A 47 -8.67 -15.08 16.87
C LYS A 47 -9.16 -13.90 17.69
N GLY A 48 -10.47 -13.85 17.92
CA GLY A 48 -11.07 -12.74 18.62
C GLY A 48 -10.60 -12.63 20.07
N ARG A 49 -10.52 -11.40 20.57
CA ARG A 49 -10.00 -11.04 21.89
C ARG A 49 -11.07 -10.27 22.67
N LYS A 50 -11.09 -10.45 23.99
CA LYS A 50 -12.05 -9.78 24.87
C LYS A 50 -11.84 -8.26 24.97
N LYS A 51 -10.59 -7.79 24.85
CA LYS A 51 -10.22 -6.38 24.96
C LYS A 51 -9.07 -6.07 24.02
N LEU A 52 -9.10 -4.87 23.46
CA LEU A 52 -8.01 -4.21 22.76
C LEU A 52 -7.52 -3.03 23.61
N THR A 53 -6.31 -2.56 23.35
CA THR A 53 -5.73 -1.38 24.00
C THR A 53 -5.58 -0.24 23.00
N GLY A 54 -5.52 1.01 23.49
CA GLY A 54 -5.11 2.14 22.67
C GLY A 54 -3.66 2.01 22.20
N THR A 55 -3.34 2.62 21.07
CA THR A 55 -1.98 2.64 20.49
C THR A 55 -1.80 3.89 19.63
N GLU A 56 -0.55 4.23 19.33
CA GLU A 56 -0.20 5.20 18.31
C GLU A 56 0.11 4.47 16.99
N HIS A 57 -0.42 4.99 15.89
CA HIS A 57 -0.23 4.39 14.59
C HIS A 57 -0.17 5.46 13.50
N THR A 58 0.94 5.46 12.76
CA THR A 58 1.12 6.30 11.57
C THR A 58 0.48 5.59 10.38
N ILE A 59 -0.46 6.27 9.72
CA ILE A 59 -1.14 5.80 8.51
C ILE A 59 -0.12 5.72 7.37
N ILE A 60 -0.26 4.71 6.50
CA ILE A 60 0.57 4.60 5.29
C ILE A 60 0.38 5.79 4.33
N PRO A 61 1.39 6.12 3.51
CA PRO A 61 1.22 7.11 2.43
C PRO A 61 0.11 6.75 1.45
N ASP A 62 -0.57 7.77 0.91
CA ASP A 62 -1.60 7.60 -0.11
C ASP A 62 -0.96 7.25 -1.47
N ARG A 63 -1.14 5.99 -1.88
CA ARG A 63 -0.63 5.50 -3.16
C ARG A 63 -1.39 6.07 -4.37
N ILE A 64 -2.64 6.48 -4.23
CA ILE A 64 -3.42 7.07 -5.32
C ILE A 64 -2.95 8.52 -5.56
N GLU A 65 -2.70 9.27 -4.50
CA GLU A 65 -2.09 10.60 -4.57
C GLU A 65 -0.69 10.53 -5.20
N ALA A 66 0.18 9.66 -4.66
CA ALA A 66 1.53 9.48 -5.22
C ALA A 66 1.48 9.05 -6.69
N GLY A 67 0.61 8.12 -7.04
CA GLY A 67 0.42 7.70 -8.44
C GLY A 67 -0.04 8.84 -9.34
N THR A 68 -0.92 9.71 -8.85
CA THR A 68 -1.41 10.89 -9.58
C THR A 68 -0.27 11.86 -9.90
N PHE A 69 0.63 12.12 -8.94
CA PHE A 69 1.80 12.97 -9.17
C PHE A 69 2.81 12.34 -10.14
N LEU A 70 3.02 11.03 -10.08
CA LEU A 70 3.87 10.32 -11.05
C LEU A 70 3.32 10.43 -12.47
N MET A 71 2.00 10.24 -12.64
CA MET A 71 1.32 10.41 -13.92
C MET A 71 1.40 11.85 -14.43
N ALA A 72 1.20 12.84 -13.54
CA ALA A 72 1.32 14.25 -13.89
C ALA A 72 2.74 14.58 -14.41
N ALA A 73 3.78 14.08 -13.74
CA ALA A 73 5.16 14.23 -14.20
C ALA A 73 5.40 13.57 -15.57
N ALA A 74 4.85 12.37 -15.79
CA ALA A 74 4.97 11.66 -17.05
C ALA A 74 4.30 12.43 -18.21
N ILE A 75 3.06 12.92 -18.03
CA ILE A 75 2.29 13.63 -19.06
C ILE A 75 2.90 14.99 -19.39
N THR A 76 3.38 15.71 -18.37
CA THR A 76 4.02 17.03 -18.53
C THR A 76 5.46 16.95 -19.02
N LYS A 77 6.00 15.74 -19.22
CA LYS A 77 7.40 15.47 -19.60
C LYS A 77 8.40 16.05 -18.59
N GLY A 78 8.01 16.08 -17.32
CA GLY A 78 8.78 16.66 -16.22
C GLY A 78 9.72 15.67 -15.54
N THR A 79 10.52 16.22 -14.63
CA THR A 79 11.32 15.46 -13.66
C THR A 79 10.89 15.87 -12.26
N VAL A 80 10.45 14.92 -11.45
CA VAL A 80 10.00 15.19 -10.08
C VAL A 80 10.55 14.15 -9.11
N MET A 81 10.67 14.57 -7.86
CA MET A 81 10.96 13.70 -6.72
C MET A 81 9.76 13.71 -5.78
N LEU A 82 9.08 12.56 -5.68
CA LEU A 82 8.08 12.33 -4.65
C LEU A 82 8.80 11.91 -3.37
N LYS A 83 8.36 12.50 -2.25
CA LYS A 83 8.79 12.17 -0.90
C LYS A 83 7.60 11.60 -0.13
N GLU A 84 7.89 10.90 0.96
CA GLU A 84 6.88 10.33 1.85
C GLU A 84 5.88 9.41 1.14
N CYS A 85 6.37 8.61 0.19
CA CYS A 85 5.58 7.63 -0.56
C CYS A 85 6.11 6.22 -0.32
N GLU A 86 5.30 5.17 -0.51
CA GLU A 86 5.77 3.78 -0.40
C GLU A 86 5.87 3.13 -1.79
N PRO A 87 7.08 2.99 -2.39
CA PRO A 87 7.21 2.47 -3.74
C PRO A 87 6.68 1.05 -3.92
N GLU A 88 6.74 0.22 -2.88
CA GLU A 88 6.23 -1.16 -2.93
C GLU A 88 4.73 -1.20 -3.22
N HIS A 89 3.97 -0.21 -2.74
CA HIS A 89 2.54 -0.06 -2.99
C HIS A 89 2.21 0.39 -4.43
N LEU A 90 3.23 0.79 -5.20
CA LEU A 90 3.11 1.41 -6.53
C LEU A 90 3.77 0.58 -7.64
N THR A 91 4.22 -0.64 -7.34
CA THR A 91 5.02 -1.47 -8.24
C THR A 91 4.42 -1.61 -9.65
N ALA A 92 3.10 -1.84 -9.74
CA ALA A 92 2.41 -1.97 -11.03
C ALA A 92 2.48 -0.68 -11.87
N LEU A 93 2.25 0.48 -11.26
CA LEU A 93 2.32 1.78 -11.93
C LEU A 93 3.76 2.13 -12.34
N ILE A 94 4.73 1.86 -11.45
CA ILE A 94 6.15 2.09 -11.73
C ILE A 94 6.60 1.25 -12.93
N ASN A 95 6.21 -0.02 -12.99
CA ASN A 95 6.51 -0.91 -14.11
C ASN A 95 5.90 -0.38 -15.41
N LEU A 96 4.60 -0.02 -15.38
CA LEU A 96 3.90 0.53 -16.52
C LEU A 96 4.61 1.79 -17.07
N LEU A 97 4.92 2.76 -16.21
CA LEU A 97 5.61 3.99 -16.63
C LEU A 97 7.02 3.72 -17.17
N THR A 98 7.73 2.76 -16.58
CA THR A 98 9.08 2.36 -17.01
C THR A 98 9.05 1.69 -18.39
N GLU A 99 8.08 0.79 -18.63
CA GLU A 99 7.83 0.18 -19.94
C GLU A 99 7.56 1.25 -21.01
N HIS A 100 6.85 2.32 -20.64
CA HIS A 100 6.54 3.46 -21.51
C HIS A 100 7.69 4.48 -21.64
N GLY A 101 8.86 4.18 -21.07
CA GLY A 101 10.10 4.93 -21.29
C GLY A 101 10.44 5.96 -20.22
N ALA A 102 9.66 6.09 -19.15
CA ALA A 102 10.07 6.88 -18.00
C ALA A 102 11.27 6.21 -17.31
N ARG A 103 12.22 7.00 -16.82
CA ARG A 103 13.29 6.50 -15.95
C ARG A 103 12.86 6.73 -14.50
N ILE A 104 12.59 5.66 -13.78
CA ILE A 104 12.16 5.71 -12.38
C ILE A 104 13.25 5.12 -11.49
N GLN A 105 13.58 5.85 -10.42
CA GLN A 105 14.43 5.39 -9.33
C GLN A 105 13.61 5.39 -8.04
N ALA A 106 13.25 4.20 -7.58
CA ALA A 106 12.58 4.00 -6.30
C ALA A 106 13.63 3.74 -5.22
N LYS A 107 13.51 4.45 -4.09
CA LYS A 107 14.27 4.21 -2.86
C LYS A 107 13.28 4.20 -1.69
N LYS A 108 13.76 3.82 -0.51
CA LYS A 108 12.94 3.87 0.72
C LYS A 108 12.31 5.26 0.86
N HIS A 109 10.98 5.30 0.94
CA HIS A 109 10.14 6.49 1.09
C HIS A 109 10.22 7.56 -0.02
N THR A 110 10.85 7.28 -1.17
CA THR A 110 11.02 8.27 -2.24
C THR A 110 10.96 7.64 -3.64
N ILE A 111 10.39 8.38 -4.60
CA ILE A 111 10.39 8.01 -6.01
C ILE A 111 10.86 9.20 -6.83
N HIS A 112 11.95 9.01 -7.58
CA HIS A 112 12.42 9.98 -8.56
C HIS A 112 12.05 9.51 -9.96
N ILE A 113 11.25 10.31 -10.67
CA ILE A 113 10.84 10.03 -12.05
C ILE A 113 11.43 11.09 -12.98
N THR A 114 12.02 10.63 -14.07
CA THR A 114 12.35 11.46 -15.23
C THR A 114 11.50 10.96 -16.40
N ALA A 115 10.55 11.77 -16.85
CA ALA A 115 9.62 11.39 -17.91
C ALA A 115 10.33 11.16 -19.25
N ALA A 116 9.71 10.34 -20.11
CA ALA A 116 10.18 10.14 -21.47
C ALA A 116 9.96 11.41 -22.30
N LYS A 117 10.87 11.71 -23.25
CA LYS A 117 10.66 12.78 -24.24
C LYS A 117 9.46 12.49 -25.16
N ALA A 118 9.28 11.21 -25.49
CA ALA A 118 8.13 10.64 -26.17
C ALA A 118 7.81 9.28 -25.52
N PRO A 119 6.58 9.05 -25.05
CA PRO A 119 6.18 7.77 -24.47
C PRO A 119 6.19 6.68 -25.56
N LYS A 120 6.57 5.46 -25.19
CA LYS A 120 6.46 4.31 -26.08
C LYS A 120 4.99 3.89 -26.22
N PRO A 121 4.57 3.37 -27.38
CA PRO A 121 3.23 2.78 -27.52
C PRO A 121 3.08 1.55 -26.63
N LEU A 122 1.82 1.24 -26.28
CA LEU A 122 1.39 0.02 -25.57
C LEU A 122 1.66 -1.24 -26.41
#